data_AF-A0A961W682-F1
#
_entry.id   AF-A0A961W682-F1
#
_cell.length_a   1.000
_cell.length_b   1.000
_cell.length_c   1.000
_cell.angle_alpha   90.00
_cell.angle_beta   90.00
_cell.angle_gamma   90.00
#
_symmetry.space_group_name_H-M   'P 1'
#
loop_
_entity.id
_entity.type
_entity.pdbx_description
1 polymer ?
#
loop_
_entity_poly.entity_id
_entity_poly.type
_entity_poly.pdbx_seq_one_letter_code
_entity_poly.pdbx_strand_id
1 'polypeptide(L)'
;MSAVVEALGRVRAKITEAEREANRPSGSARLVAVSKTFPVDAILPVLEAGQVDFGENRVQEAHAKWPALKERFPAARLHIIGPLQTNKVREAM
;
A
#
# COMPACT_ATOMS: atom_id res chain seq x y z
N MET A 1 -2.64 -18.88 -7.09
CA MET A 1 -2.47 -17.41 -6.99
C MET A 1 -3.70 -16.88 -6.27
N SER A 2 -3.57 -16.03 -5.24
CA SER A 2 -4.74 -15.59 -4.47
C SER A 2 -5.56 -14.55 -5.26
N ALA A 3 -6.87 -14.49 -5.04
CA ALA A 3 -7.77 -13.56 -5.75
C ALA A 3 -7.33 -12.08 -5.64
N VAL A 4 -6.71 -11.71 -4.50
CA VAL A 4 -6.16 -10.35 -4.29
C VAL A 4 -4.92 -10.07 -5.13
N VAL A 5 -4.07 -11.07 -5.39
CA VAL A 5 -2.88 -10.91 -6.24
C VAL A 5 -3.30 -10.77 -7.71
N GLU A 6 -4.34 -11.48 -8.14
CA GLU A 6 -4.91 -11.27 -9.47
C GLU A 6 -5.51 -9.87 -9.62
N ALA A 7 -6.22 -9.38 -8.59
CA ALA A 7 -6.74 -8.02 -8.56
C ALA A 7 -5.62 -6.98 -8.65
N LEU A 8 -4.52 -7.18 -7.92
CA LEU A 8 -3.32 -6.34 -8.00
C LEU A 8 -2.76 -6.30 -9.44
N GLY A 9 -2.63 -7.46 -10.08
CA GLY A 9 -2.18 -7.56 -11.47
C GLY A 9 -3.07 -6.78 -12.43
N ARG A 10 -4.41 -6.92 -12.30
CA ARG A 10 -5.37 -6.18 -13.12
C ARG A 10 -5.28 -4.67 -12.92
N VAL A 11 -5.10 -4.20 -11.68
CA VAL A 11 -4.96 -2.76 -11.39
C VAL A 11 -3.66 -2.22 -11.97
N ARG A 12 -2.54 -2.94 -11.82
CA ARG A 12 -1.25 -2.54 -12.42
C ARG A 12 -1.35 -2.42 -13.94
N ALA A 13 -1.98 -3.40 -14.61
CA ALA A 13 -2.19 -3.36 -16.05
C ALA A 13 -3.01 -2.14 -16.48
N LYS A 14 -4.09 -1.82 -15.74
CA LYS A 14 -4.89 -0.61 -16.01
C LYS A 14 -4.11 0.69 -15.85
N ILE A 15 -3.23 0.77 -14.84
CA ILE A 15 -2.37 1.94 -14.64
C ILE A 15 -1.41 2.08 -15.81
N THR A 16 -0.74 1.01 -16.22
CA THR A 16 0.18 1.03 -17.36
C THR A 16 -0.52 1.43 -18.66
N GLU A 17 -1.75 0.97 -18.88
CA GLU A 17 -2.53 1.38 -20.05
C GLU A 17 -2.87 2.87 -20.00
N ALA A 18 -3.36 3.37 -18.85
CA ALA A 18 -3.65 4.79 -18.68
C ALA A 18 -2.41 5.69 -18.83
N GLU A 19 -1.23 5.22 -18.39
CA GLU A 19 0.04 5.93 -18.62
C GLU A 19 0.34 6.03 -20.13
N ARG A 20 0.13 4.96 -20.88
CA ARG A 20 0.32 4.93 -22.34
C ARG A 20 -0.66 5.85 -23.06
N GLU A 21 -1.95 5.76 -22.74
CA GLU A 21 -3.01 6.60 -23.32
C GLU A 21 -2.74 8.10 -23.06
N ALA A 22 -2.22 8.44 -21.88
CA ALA A 22 -1.86 9.81 -21.52
C ALA A 22 -0.48 10.25 -22.05
N ASN A 23 0.22 9.41 -22.82
CA ASN A 23 1.58 9.63 -23.30
C ASN A 23 2.58 9.99 -22.18
N ARG A 24 2.44 9.33 -21.02
CA ARG A 24 3.31 9.50 -19.86
C ARG A 24 4.32 8.34 -19.77
N PRO A 25 5.53 8.59 -19.24
CA PRO A 25 6.49 7.51 -18.99
C PRO A 25 5.91 6.43 -18.06
N SER A 26 6.35 5.18 -18.24
CA SER A 26 5.98 4.09 -17.34
C SER A 26 6.45 4.35 -15.91
N GLY A 27 5.57 4.13 -14.93
CA GLY A 27 5.86 4.40 -13.52
C GLY A 27 5.68 5.87 -13.13
N SER A 28 5.10 6.69 -14.00
CA SER A 28 4.70 8.06 -13.68
C SER A 28 3.52 8.13 -12.70
N ALA A 29 2.77 7.05 -12.53
CA ALA A 29 1.77 6.87 -11.50
C ALA A 29 2.20 5.77 -10.52
N ARG A 30 2.01 6.03 -9.22
CA ARG A 30 2.31 5.07 -8.16
C ARG A 30 1.02 4.46 -7.62
N LEU A 31 0.96 3.13 -7.58
CA LEU A 31 -0.13 2.40 -6.94
C LEU A 31 0.12 2.34 -5.43
N VAL A 32 -0.81 2.90 -4.65
CA VAL A 32 -0.84 2.77 -3.18
C VAL A 32 -2.01 1.84 -2.82
N ALA A 33 -1.71 0.69 -2.22
CA ALA A 33 -2.71 -0.30 -1.82
C ALA A 33 -3.29 0.06 -0.44
N VAL A 34 -4.59 0.36 -0.36
CA VAL A 34 -5.23 0.72 0.90
C VAL A 34 -5.52 -0.53 1.74
N SER A 35 -4.85 -0.67 2.88
CA SER A 35 -4.91 -1.85 3.76
C SER A 35 -5.72 -1.64 5.04
N LYS A 36 -6.34 -0.46 5.22
CA LYS A 36 -7.21 -0.16 6.37
C LYS A 36 -8.24 -1.27 6.57
N THR A 37 -8.53 -1.63 7.81
CA THR A 37 -9.50 -2.69 8.19
C THR A 37 -9.15 -4.12 7.77
N PHE A 38 -8.08 -4.36 7.00
CA PHE A 38 -7.67 -5.72 6.62
C PHE A 38 -6.66 -6.33 7.60
N PRO A 39 -6.74 -7.64 7.89
CA PRO A 39 -5.77 -8.34 8.72
C PRO A 39 -4.45 -8.57 7.96
N VAL A 40 -3.39 -8.91 8.69
CA VAL A 40 -2.05 -9.17 8.12
C VAL A 40 -2.09 -10.26 7.04
N ASP A 41 -2.88 -11.32 7.23
CA ASP A 41 -3.01 -12.43 6.27
C ASP A 41 -3.55 -11.99 4.91
N ALA A 42 -4.32 -10.90 4.85
CA ALA A 42 -4.79 -10.33 3.58
C ALA A 42 -3.73 -9.44 2.91
N ILE A 43 -2.79 -8.88 3.69
CA ILE A 43 -1.72 -8.00 3.22
C ILE A 43 -0.51 -8.81 2.74
N LEU A 44 -0.21 -9.94 3.39
CA LEU A 44 0.95 -10.79 3.10
C LEU A 44 1.06 -11.22 1.62
N PRO A 45 0.00 -11.76 0.97
CA PRO A 45 0.10 -12.14 -0.44
C PRO A 45 0.39 -10.96 -1.38
N VAL A 46 -0.05 -9.76 -1.00
CA VAL A 46 0.15 -8.52 -1.77
C VAL A 46 1.58 -8.02 -1.64
N LEU A 47 2.15 -8.10 -0.44
CA LEU A 47 3.58 -7.86 -0.19
C LEU A 47 4.46 -8.85 -0.94
N GLU A 48 4.14 -10.15 -0.88
CA GLU A 48 4.85 -11.21 -1.60
C GLU A 48 4.76 -11.06 -3.12
N ALA A 49 3.66 -10.49 -3.64
CA ALA A 49 3.51 -10.11 -5.04
C ALA A 49 4.25 -8.80 -5.43
N GLY A 50 5.09 -8.28 -4.53
CA GLY A 50 5.97 -7.13 -4.77
C GLY A 50 5.27 -5.78 -4.69
N GLN A 51 4.10 -5.68 -4.04
CA GLN A 51 3.54 -4.36 -3.71
C GLN A 51 4.31 -3.79 -2.52
N VAL A 52 4.71 -2.51 -2.62
CA VAL A 52 5.53 -1.87 -1.60
C VAL A 52 4.87 -0.64 -0.98
N ASP A 53 3.99 0.08 -1.67
CA ASP A 53 3.31 1.25 -1.12
C ASP A 53 1.91 0.89 -0.61
N PHE A 54 1.65 1.20 0.67
CA PHE A 54 0.39 0.91 1.35
C PHE A 54 -0.20 2.12 2.05
N GLY A 55 -1.53 2.21 2.08
CA GLY A 55 -2.28 3.30 2.71
C GLY A 55 -3.04 2.85 3.96
N GLU A 56 -2.82 3.53 5.09
CA GLU A 56 -3.54 3.33 6.34
C GLU A 56 -4.27 4.60 6.78
N ASN A 57 -5.42 4.44 7.42
CA ASN A 57 -6.21 5.58 7.89
C ASN A 57 -5.72 6.13 9.24
N ARG A 58 -5.11 5.29 10.07
CA ARG A 58 -4.73 5.62 11.45
C ARG A 58 -3.33 5.10 11.76
N VAL A 59 -2.53 5.95 12.39
CA VAL A 59 -1.17 5.63 12.85
C VAL A 59 -1.19 4.43 13.82
N GLN A 60 -2.16 4.36 14.72
CA GLN A 60 -2.24 3.27 15.72
C GLN A 60 -2.45 1.89 15.08
N GLU A 61 -3.31 1.82 14.05
CA GLU A 61 -3.52 0.57 13.29
C GLU A 61 -2.23 0.18 12.55
N ALA A 62 -1.50 1.18 12.03
CA ALA A 62 -0.22 0.96 11.39
C ALA A 62 0.83 0.39 12.37
N HIS A 63 0.97 0.99 13.55
CA HIS A 63 1.91 0.54 14.58
C HIS A 63 1.63 -0.89 15.09
N ALA A 64 0.37 -1.32 15.12
CA ALA A 64 0.04 -2.67 15.57
C ALA A 64 0.45 -3.76 14.57
N LYS A 65 0.36 -3.50 13.27
CA LYS A 65 0.53 -4.52 12.22
C LYS A 65 1.89 -4.48 11.53
N TRP A 66 2.40 -3.28 11.30
CA TRP A 66 3.49 -3.07 10.34
C TRP A 66 4.91 -3.25 10.86
N PRO A 67 5.25 -3.17 12.17
CA PRO A 67 6.61 -3.44 12.61
C PRO A 67 7.12 -4.83 12.17
N ALA A 68 6.35 -5.89 12.42
CA ALA A 68 6.70 -7.24 12.00
C ALA A 68 6.75 -7.40 10.47
N LEU A 69 5.84 -6.73 9.75
CA LEU A 69 5.84 -6.74 8.30
C LEU A 69 7.05 -6.01 7.71
N LYS A 70 7.48 -4.90 8.30
CA LYS A 70 8.66 -4.15 7.84
C LYS A 70 9.97 -4.90 8.08
N GLU A 71 10.05 -5.72 9.11
CA GLU A 71 11.20 -6.60 9.34
C GLU A 71 11.35 -7.62 8.20
N ARG A 72 10.23 -8.22 7.76
CA ARG A 72 10.23 -9.16 6.62
C ARG A 72 10.29 -8.48 5.25
N PHE A 73 9.75 -7.27 5.14
CA PHE A 73 9.63 -6.50 3.89
C PHE A 73 10.14 -5.07 4.09
N PRO A 74 11.47 -4.87 4.15
CA PRO A 74 12.06 -3.56 4.45
C PRO A 74 11.77 -2.48 3.39
N ALA A 75 11.42 -2.88 2.17
CA ALA A 75 11.02 -1.97 1.10
C ALA A 75 9.59 -1.41 1.25
N ALA A 76 8.78 -1.95 2.17
CA ALA A 76 7.40 -1.55 2.36
C ALA A 76 7.28 -0.14 2.96
N ARG A 77 6.47 0.70 2.32
CA ARG A 77 6.21 2.10 2.65
C ARG A 77 4.75 2.26 3.05
N LEU A 78 4.54 2.97 4.14
CA LEU A 78 3.24 3.26 4.71
C LEU A 78 2.91 4.74 4.52
N HIS A 79 1.72 5.00 4.01
CA HIS A 79 1.17 6.32 3.77
C HIS A 79 -0.05 6.51 4.65
N ILE A 80 -0.07 7.57 5.47
CA ILE A 80 -1.27 7.91 6.24
C ILE A 80 -2.20 8.71 5.32
N ILE A 81 -3.34 8.12 4.97
CA ILE A 81 -4.34 8.70 4.06
C ILE A 81 -5.63 9.15 4.78
N GLY A 82 -5.69 8.97 6.10
CA GLY A 82 -6.79 9.42 6.94
C GLY A 82 -6.54 10.78 7.58
N PRO A 83 -7.57 11.40 8.18
CA PRO A 83 -7.41 12.66 8.89
C PRO A 83 -6.41 12.48 10.04
N LEU A 84 -5.29 13.21 9.97
CA LEU A 84 -4.32 13.25 11.05
C LEU A 84 -4.91 14.12 12.17
N GLN A 85 -5.46 13.47 13.20
CA GLN A 85 -5.92 14.20 14.39
C GLN A 85 -4.73 14.99 14.96
N THR A 86 -4.91 16.27 15.27
CA THR A 86 -3.86 17.23 15.65
C THR A 86 -2.97 16.74 16.81
N ASN A 87 -3.50 15.88 17.69
CA ASN A 87 -2.75 15.30 18.81
C ASN A 87 -1.81 14.14 18.42
N LYS A 88 -1.76 13.73 17.15
CA LYS A 88 -1.02 12.54 16.67
C LYS A 88 0.08 12.83 15.66
N VAL A 89 0.42 14.11 15.44
CA VAL A 89 1.51 14.52 14.54
C VAL A 89 2.85 13.96 15.00
N ARG A 90 3.09 13.88 16.32
CA ARG A 90 4.33 13.30 16.90
C ARG A 90 4.49 11.80 16.70
N GLU A 91 3.41 11.05 16.47
CA GLU A 91 3.47 9.60 16.22
C GLU A 91 3.66 9.29 14.72
N ALA A 92 3.46 10.28 13.84
CA ALA A 92 3.60 10.14 12.39
C ALA A 92 4.96 10.62 11.84
N MET A 93 5.78 11.26 12.68
CA MET A 93 7.13 11.76 12.35
C MET A 93 8.22 10.75 12.75
#